data_AF-A0A562J9P1-F1
#
_entry.id   AF-A0A562J9P1-F1
#
_cell.length_a   1.000
_cell.length_b   1.000
_cell.length_c   1.000
_cell.angle_alpha   90.00
_cell.angle_beta   90.00
_cell.angle_gamma   90.00
#
_symmetry.space_group_name_H-M   'P 1'
#
loop_
_entity.id
_entity.type
_entity.pdbx_description
1 polymer ?
#
loop_
_entity_poly.entity_id
_entity_poly.type
_entity_poly.pdbx_seq_one_letter_code
_entity_poly.pdbx_strand_id
1 'polypeptide(L)'
;MKKISIDKLNDMVDSSYSLVTIISKRARQIIDGSDILIKTPTNKPVGIAIEEFYDHQFDAIYNYDQFKKEQEEKEALDLENSESEDSNEELDMQEEDEQ
;
A
#
# COMPACT_ATOMS: atom_id res chain seq x y z
N MET A 1 1.39 8.46 -21.57
CA MET A 1 0.96 7.16 -21.04
C MET A 1 1.88 6.10 -21.60
N LYS A 2 2.48 5.27 -20.76
CA LYS A 2 3.26 4.10 -21.19
C LYS A 2 2.33 3.17 -22.00
N LYS A 3 2.80 2.64 -23.12
CA LYS A 3 2.01 1.70 -23.93
C LYS A 3 2.16 0.30 -23.34
N ILE A 4 1.25 -0.07 -22.46
CA ILE A 4 1.24 -1.38 -21.78
C ILE A 4 0.31 -2.32 -22.56
N SER A 5 0.73 -3.58 -22.76
CA SER A 5 -0.13 -4.60 -23.38
C SER A 5 -1.11 -5.14 -22.35
N ILE A 6 -2.34 -5.41 -22.77
CA ILE A 6 -3.38 -5.99 -21.91
C ILE A 6 -3.00 -7.38 -21.39
N ASP A 7 -2.24 -8.16 -22.18
CA ASP A 7 -1.82 -9.51 -21.79
C ASP A 7 -0.95 -9.46 -20.52
N LYS A 8 -0.03 -8.50 -20.45
CA LYS A 8 0.80 -8.29 -19.25
C LYS A 8 -0.03 -7.96 -18.01
N LEU A 9 -1.12 -7.22 -18.19
CA LEU A 9 -2.02 -6.86 -17.09
C LEU A 9 -2.84 -8.07 -16.63
N ASN A 10 -3.26 -8.93 -17.57
CA ASN A 10 -3.97 -10.16 -17.25
C ASN A 10 -3.08 -11.17 -16.49
N ASP A 11 -1.77 -11.23 -16.79
CA ASP A 11 -0.85 -12.11 -16.07
C ASP A 11 -0.66 -11.74 -14.58
N MET A 12 -1.03 -10.51 -14.20
CA MET A 12 -0.94 -10.01 -12.82
C MET A 12 -2.24 -10.20 -12.02
N VAL A 13 -3.28 -10.78 -12.62
CA VAL A 13 -4.58 -10.97 -11.97
C VAL A 13 -5.16 -12.35 -12.24
N ASP A 14 -6.09 -12.79 -11.38
CA ASP A 14 -6.77 -14.07 -11.59
C ASP A 14 -7.75 -14.07 -12.77
N SER A 15 -8.27 -12.89 -13.15
CA SER A 15 -9.38 -12.75 -14.11
C SER A 15 -9.42 -11.36 -14.72
N SER A 16 -9.78 -11.27 -16.00
CA SER A 16 -9.97 -9.99 -16.69
C SER A 16 -11.10 -9.14 -16.07
N TYR A 17 -12.12 -9.75 -15.48
CA TYR A 17 -13.16 -9.02 -14.74
C TYR A 17 -12.59 -8.37 -13.47
N SER A 18 -11.71 -9.10 -12.78
CA SER A 18 -11.02 -8.56 -11.61
C SER A 18 -10.17 -7.37 -12.01
N LEU A 19 -9.36 -7.48 -13.08
CA LEU A 19 -8.57 -6.36 -13.60
C LEU A 19 -9.44 -5.11 -13.82
N VAL A 20 -10.56 -5.27 -14.53
CA VAL A 20 -11.48 -4.15 -14.82
C VAL A 20 -12.01 -3.54 -13.53
N THR A 21 -12.43 -4.35 -12.56
CA THR A 21 -12.99 -3.83 -11.29
C THR A 21 -11.94 -3.13 -10.43
N ILE A 22 -10.73 -3.69 -10.33
CA ILE A 22 -9.60 -3.12 -9.57
C ILE A 22 -9.21 -1.77 -10.16
N ILE A 23 -8.94 -1.71 -11.47
CA ILE A 23 -8.57 -0.48 -12.16
C ILE A 23 -9.68 0.56 -12.08
N SER A 24 -10.94 0.16 -12.20
CA SER A 24 -12.08 1.09 -12.09
C SER A 24 -12.21 1.68 -10.70
N LYS A 25 -12.06 0.86 -9.65
CA LYS A 25 -12.07 1.34 -8.26
C LYS A 25 -10.92 2.31 -7.99
N ARG A 26 -9.70 1.97 -8.44
CA ARG A 26 -8.53 2.85 -8.26
C ARG A 26 -8.69 4.16 -9.04
N ALA A 27 -9.14 4.11 -10.28
CA ALA A 27 -9.42 5.31 -11.07
C ALA A 27 -10.46 6.22 -10.37
N ARG A 28 -11.45 5.63 -9.70
CA ARG A 28 -12.42 6.39 -8.92
C ARG A 28 -11.80 7.09 -7.70
N GLN A 29 -10.93 6.41 -6.96
CA GLN A 29 -10.19 7.00 -5.84
C GLN A 29 -9.38 8.23 -6.29
N ILE A 30 -8.71 8.13 -7.44
CA ILE A 30 -7.96 9.26 -8.03
C ILE A 30 -8.90 10.43 -8.35
N ILE A 31 -10.09 10.15 -8.90
CA ILE A 31 -11.10 11.19 -9.18
C ILE A 31 -11.60 11.84 -7.88
N ASP A 32 -11.77 11.05 -6.83
CA ASP A 32 -12.23 11.52 -5.53
C ASP A 32 -11.11 12.27 -4.75
N GLY A 33 -9.91 12.40 -5.32
CA GLY A 33 -8.80 13.22 -4.81
C GLY A 33 -7.71 12.45 -4.07
N SER A 34 -7.66 11.12 -4.21
CA SER A 34 -6.58 10.31 -3.63
C SER A 34 -5.24 10.62 -4.30
N ASP A 35 -4.16 10.49 -3.52
CA ASP A 35 -2.81 10.71 -3.99
C ASP A 35 -2.41 9.70 -5.08
N ILE A 36 -1.69 10.21 -6.06
CA ILE A 36 -1.13 9.44 -7.17
C ILE A 36 0.25 8.91 -6.74
N LEU A 37 0.46 7.61 -6.85
CA LEU A 37 1.64 6.90 -6.35
C LEU A 37 2.80 6.86 -7.35
N ILE A 38 2.58 7.30 -8.60
CA ILE A 38 3.60 7.37 -9.65
C ILE A 38 3.74 8.77 -10.24
N LYS A 39 4.92 9.06 -10.75
CA LYS A 39 5.13 10.23 -11.62
C LYS A 39 4.83 9.84 -13.06
N THR A 40 3.67 10.24 -13.56
CA THR A 40 3.25 9.97 -14.94
C THR A 40 2.89 11.24 -15.69
N PRO A 41 3.19 11.33 -17.01
CA PRO A 41 2.74 12.44 -17.84
C PRO A 41 1.25 12.37 -18.22
N THR A 42 0.51 11.37 -17.73
CA THR A 42 -0.92 11.20 -18.05
C THR A 42 -1.82 11.79 -16.97
N ASN A 43 -2.81 12.57 -17.39
CA ASN A 43 -3.83 13.15 -16.50
C ASN A 43 -5.14 12.33 -16.47
N LYS A 44 -5.18 11.18 -17.17
CA LYS A 44 -6.39 10.35 -17.25
C LYS A 44 -6.41 9.39 -16.06
N PRO A 45 -7.43 9.42 -15.17
CA PRO A 45 -7.46 8.58 -13.97
C PRO A 45 -7.28 7.09 -14.24
N VAL A 46 -7.95 6.56 -15.28
CA VAL A 46 -7.81 5.15 -15.70
C VAL A 46 -6.39 4.84 -16.16
N GLY A 47 -5.76 5.79 -16.85
CA GLY A 47 -4.38 5.66 -17.31
C GLY A 47 -3.38 5.59 -16.18
N ILE A 48 -3.56 6.47 -15.20
CA ILE A 48 -2.76 6.52 -13.99
C ILE A 48 -2.91 5.20 -13.23
N ALA A 49 -4.15 4.73 -13.02
CA ALA A 49 -4.42 3.47 -12.32
C ALA A 49 -3.77 2.25 -13.01
N ILE A 50 -3.78 2.18 -14.34
CA ILE A 50 -3.12 1.10 -15.10
C ILE A 50 -1.60 1.15 -14.92
N GLU A 51 -1.00 2.33 -14.98
CA GLU A 51 0.44 2.48 -14.79
C GLU A 51 0.85 2.20 -13.33
N GLU A 52 0.07 2.64 -12.35
CA GLU A 52 0.28 2.32 -10.93
C GLU A 52 0.21 0.82 -10.65
N PHE A 53 -0.77 0.15 -11.26
CA PHE A 53 -0.93 -1.31 -11.13
C PHE A 53 0.24 -2.06 -11.80
N TYR A 54 0.66 -1.61 -12.99
CA TYR A 54 1.77 -2.21 -13.71
C TYR A 54 3.13 -2.00 -13.02
N ASP A 55 3.32 -0.86 -12.36
CA ASP A 55 4.52 -0.56 -11.59
C ASP A 55 4.45 -1.13 -10.13
N HIS A 56 3.44 -1.96 -9.81
CA HIS A 56 3.23 -2.61 -8.50
C HIS A 56 3.14 -1.64 -7.31
N GLN A 57 2.59 -0.44 -7.53
CA GLN A 57 2.44 0.57 -6.47
C GLN A 57 1.23 0.29 -5.57
N PHE A 58 0.27 -0.52 -6.03
CA PHE A 58 -0.83 -1.01 -5.22
C PHE A 58 -1.23 -2.41 -5.69
N ASP A 59 -1.73 -3.21 -4.75
CA ASP A 59 -2.12 -4.59 -5.00
C ASP A 59 -3.63 -4.78 -5.15
N ALA A 60 -3.97 -5.83 -5.88
CA ALA A 60 -5.33 -6.28 -6.08
C ALA A 60 -5.86 -6.99 -4.82
N ILE A 61 -6.84 -6.39 -4.14
CA ILE A 61 -7.50 -7.03 -3.00
C ILE A 61 -8.73 -7.80 -3.50
N TYR A 62 -8.62 -9.13 -3.52
CA TYR A 62 -9.71 -10.03 -3.93
C TYR A 62 -10.63 -10.41 -2.77
N ASN A 63 -10.08 -10.58 -1.57
CA ASN A 63 -10.83 -10.97 -0.37
C ASN A 63 -10.83 -9.83 0.65
N TYR A 64 -11.84 -8.97 0.56
CA TYR A 64 -11.94 -7.77 1.41
C TYR A 64 -12.10 -8.11 2.90
N ASP A 65 -12.87 -9.15 3.23
CA ASP A 65 -13.16 -9.51 4.63
C ASP A 65 -11.91 -10.00 5.35
N GLN A 66 -11.07 -10.77 4.65
CA GLN A 66 -9.81 -11.24 5.19
C GLN A 66 -8.77 -10.11 5.26
N PHE A 67 -8.66 -9.30 4.20
CA PHE A 67 -7.77 -8.14 4.19
C PHE A 67 -8.08 -7.16 5.32
N LYS A 68 -9.36 -6.90 5.60
CA LYS A 68 -9.78 -6.01 6.68
C LYS A 68 -9.32 -6.52 8.05
N LYS A 69 -9.46 -7.82 8.32
CA LYS A 69 -8.97 -8.43 9.57
C LYS A 69 -7.45 -8.34 9.70
N GLU A 70 -6.72 -8.64 8.62
CA GLU A 70 -5.26 -8.58 8.61
C GLU A 70 -4.74 -7.15 8.87
N GLN A 71 -5.43 -6.12 8.37
CA GLN A 71 -5.08 -4.72 8.64
C GLN A 71 -5.38 -4.32 10.08
N GLU A 72 -6.55 -4.70 10.63
CA GLU A 72 -6.92 -4.46 12.02
C GLU A 72 -5.94 -5.16 12.99
N GLU A 73 -5.53 -6.39 12.67
CA GLU A 73 -4.54 -7.15 13.44
C GLU A 73 -3.13 -6.52 13.37
N LYS A 74 -2.68 -6.07 12.18
CA LYS A 74 -1.41 -5.36 12.02
C LYS A 74 -1.37 -4.04 12.77
N GLU A 75 -2.43 -3.23 12.66
CA GLU A 75 -2.55 -1.97 13.40
C GLU A 75 -2.50 -2.20 14.92
N ALA A 76 -3.13 -3.28 15.42
CA ALA A 76 -3.05 -3.64 16.84
C ALA A 76 -1.63 -4.07 17.27
N LEU A 77 -0.92 -4.82 16.43
CA LEU A 77 0.46 -5.27 16.69
C LEU A 77 1.50 -4.14 16.64
N ASP A 78 1.35 -3.17 15.73
CA ASP A 78 2.27 -2.04 15.60
C ASP A 78 2.18 -1.08 16.81
N LEU A 79 1.00 -0.92 17.42
CA LEU A 79 0.86 -0.20 18.69
C LEU A 79 1.67 -0.86 19.81
N GLU A 80 1.66 -2.19 19.90
CA GLU A 80 2.32 -2.94 20.97
C GLU A 80 3.86 -2.90 20.88
N ASN A 81 4.43 -2.86 19.66
CA ASN A 81 5.89 -2.79 19.49
C ASN A 81 6.48 -1.40 19.75
N SER A 82 5.72 -0.31 19.52
CA SER A 82 6.19 1.06 19.76
C SER A 82 6.40 1.41 21.24
N GLU A 83 5.81 0.67 22.18
CA GLU A 83 6.02 0.86 23.63
C GLU A 83 7.32 0.20 24.13
N SER A 84 7.96 -0.66 23.33
CA SER A 84 9.14 -1.44 23.75
C SER A 84 10.50 -0.79 23.46
N GLU A 85 10.57 0.23 22.58
CA GLU A 85 11.84 0.92 22.27
C GLU A 85 12.17 2.08 23.22
N ASP A 86 11.19 2.66 23.92
CA ASP A 86 11.39 3.81 24.84
C ASP A 86 12.01 3.42 26.20
N SER A 87 12.11 2.12 26.50
CA SER A 87 12.57 1.62 27.81
C SER A 87 14.06 1.23 27.87
N ASN A 88 14.79 1.26 26.75
CA ASN A 88 16.19 0.83 26.71
C ASN A 88 17.23 1.96 26.75
N GLU A 89 16.85 3.25 26.69
CA GLU A 89 17.81 4.37 26.77
C GLU A 89 18.04 4.93 28.20
N GLU A 90 17.23 4.59 29.20
CA GLU A 90 17.35 5.19 30.55
C GLU A 90 18.36 4.53 31.50
N LEU A 91 19.05 3.44 31.11
CA LEU A 91 19.86 2.64 32.05
C LEU A 91 21.39 2.86 32.03
N ASP A 92 21.92 3.90 31.38
CA ASP A 92 23.39 4.11 31.25
C ASP A 92 23.96 5.32 32.02
N MET A 93 23.31 5.81 33.08
CA MET A 93 23.78 6.99 33.86
C MET A 93 23.94 6.79 35.37
N GLN A 94 24.03 5.56 35.88
CA GLN A 94 24.20 5.32 37.33
C GLN A 94 25.35 4.37 37.66
N GLU A 95 26.54 4.57 37.11
CA GLU A 95 27.77 3.97 37.66
C GLU A 95 28.98 4.92 37.61
N GLU A 96 28.83 6.19 38.00
CA GLU A 96 29.98 6.99 38.43
C GLU A 96 29.58 7.87 39.61
N ASP A 97 29.78 7.38 40.83
CA ASP A 97 30.32 8.14 41.97
C ASP A 97 30.39 7.23 43.23
N GLU A 98 31.34 6.28 43.21
CA GLU A 98 31.95 5.78 44.44
C GLU A 98 33.25 6.56 44.70
N GLN A 99 33.19 7.53 45.62
CA GLN A 99 34.24 7.81 46.62
C GLN A 99 33.83 8.86 47.66
#